data_AF-A0A7S3RAQ7-F1
#
_entry.id   AF-A0A7S3RAQ7-F1
#
_cell.length_a   1.000
_cell.length_b   1.000
_cell.length_c   1.000
_cell.angle_alpha   90.00
_cell.angle_beta   90.00
_cell.angle_gamma   90.00
#
_symmetry.space_group_name_H-M   'P 1'
#
loop_
_entity.id
_entity.type
_entity.pdbx_description
1 polymer ?
#
loop_
_entity_poly.entity_id
_entity_poly.type
_entity_poly.pdbx_seq_one_letter_code
_entity_poly.pdbx_strand_id
1 'polypeptide(L)'
;MAGKLLAWSMLLSVPLSAVGKCPGYYQGTPPKGHAPVPWIPEYEKALDKLDWRALVKDLEHLFTDSQVCWPADFGNYGPFFVRLAWHCSGTYRATDGRGGCGGGRQRFEPEASWEDNTNLDHARALLAPIKEKYGDQLSWGDLFVTAGTVAIQAMSGPVSQYCFGRIDDPDGTSSLDLGPSTYQEAYAPCKINGQCKEPLGTTTVGLIYVNPEGPVALDADGKYSPNPNPAASAPDVRDAFSRMGMNDTETVALIGGGHAFGKVHGACPNPPCGSGMGNDTFTSGFEGTWTNTPTRWSNEYFKGLVECEWEKHLGPGGHYQWRIPAGAPAKCRQYEKTMRLTTDVALTQGGDEAYVQLSKKFAEDIEALDEAFAAAWFKLTTRGGRWAANKVCYNADVPPDYSRPALRRQ
;
A
#
# COMPACT_ATOMS: atom_id res chain seq x y z
N MET A 1 2.65 66.16 23.69
CA MET A 1 3.06 65.43 22.47
C MET A 1 3.37 64.01 22.87
N ALA A 2 2.57 63.05 22.42
CA ALA A 2 2.60 61.66 22.85
C ALA A 2 3.79 60.92 22.25
N GLY A 3 4.62 60.31 23.09
CA GLY A 3 5.66 59.35 22.68
C GLY A 3 5.03 57.97 22.47
N LYS A 4 5.10 57.45 21.25
CA LYS A 4 4.69 56.08 20.93
C LYS A 4 5.77 55.11 21.41
N LEU A 5 5.44 54.27 22.40
CA LEU A 5 6.19 53.07 22.71
C LEU A 5 5.99 52.05 21.57
N LEU A 6 7.08 51.62 20.94
CA LEU A 6 7.09 50.43 20.09
C LEU A 6 7.02 49.20 20.98
N ALA A 7 5.88 48.50 20.96
CA ALA A 7 5.77 47.16 21.52
C ALA A 7 6.47 46.17 20.58
N TRP A 8 7.59 45.60 21.04
CA TRP A 8 8.19 44.43 20.42
C TRP A 8 7.26 43.24 20.68
N SER A 9 6.57 42.79 19.63
CA SER A 9 5.87 41.52 19.60
C SER A 9 6.90 40.40 19.75
N MET A 10 7.08 39.88 20.98
CA MET A 10 7.62 38.55 21.18
C MET A 10 6.70 37.57 20.45
N LEU A 11 7.14 37.11 19.28
CA LEU A 11 6.64 35.87 18.68
C LEU A 11 6.98 34.77 19.68
N LEU A 12 6.00 34.40 20.50
CA LEU A 12 6.02 33.16 21.27
C LEU A 12 6.19 32.04 20.25
N SER A 13 7.40 31.52 20.15
CA SER A 13 7.68 30.23 19.54
C SER A 13 6.83 29.19 20.27
N VAL A 14 5.78 28.72 19.61
CA VAL A 14 5.02 27.56 20.08
C VAL A 14 6.02 26.40 20.18
N PRO A 15 6.13 25.74 21.34
CA PRO A 15 7.04 24.62 21.48
C PRO A 15 6.65 23.52 20.48
N LEU A 16 7.66 22.91 19.86
CA LEU A 16 7.59 21.87 18.83
C LEU A 16 7.10 20.50 19.39
N SER A 17 6.08 20.52 20.25
CA SER A 17 5.55 19.34 20.92
C SER A 17 4.04 19.24 20.73
N ALA A 18 3.62 18.15 20.08
CA ALA A 18 2.26 17.63 19.95
C ALA A 18 1.36 18.28 18.88
N VAL A 19 1.63 18.00 17.61
CA VAL A 19 0.49 17.75 16.72
C VAL A 19 -0.12 16.44 17.21
N GLY A 20 -1.32 16.51 17.78
CA GLY A 20 -2.02 15.34 18.30
C GLY A 20 -2.29 14.32 17.19
N LYS A 21 -2.42 13.04 17.58
CA LYS A 21 -2.90 11.99 16.69
C LYS A 21 -4.19 12.43 15.98
N CYS A 22 -4.38 12.02 14.73
CA CYS A 22 -5.62 12.30 14.01
C CYS A 22 -6.85 11.83 14.81
N PRO A 23 -7.99 12.56 14.73
CA PRO A 23 -9.25 12.07 15.26
C PRO A 23 -9.50 10.64 14.79
N GLY A 24 -9.90 9.74 15.70
CA GLY A 24 -10.17 8.34 15.37
C GLY A 24 -8.94 7.42 15.30
N TYR A 25 -7.73 7.88 15.62
CA TYR A 25 -6.52 7.04 15.65
C TYR A 25 -6.71 5.72 16.39
N TYR A 26 -7.24 5.77 17.62
CA TYR A 26 -7.42 4.56 18.44
C TYR A 26 -8.61 3.69 18.00
N GLN A 27 -9.47 4.19 17.12
CA GLN A 27 -10.53 3.39 16.49
C GLN A 27 -9.93 2.59 15.33
N GLY A 28 -9.09 3.24 14.51
CA GLY A 28 -8.37 2.62 13.40
C GLY A 28 -7.14 1.79 13.82
N THR A 29 -6.61 1.99 15.03
CA THR A 29 -5.50 1.22 15.61
C THR A 29 -5.70 1.06 17.14
N PRO A 30 -6.48 0.07 17.59
CA PRO A 30 -6.82 -0.11 19.00
C PRO A 30 -5.60 -0.39 19.90
N PRO A 31 -5.40 0.35 21.00
CA PRO A 31 -4.17 0.28 21.81
C PRO A 31 -4.03 -1.01 22.63
N LYS A 32 -5.12 -1.76 22.84
CA LYS A 32 -5.09 -3.07 23.52
C LYS A 32 -4.87 -4.23 22.54
N GLY A 33 -4.68 -3.94 21.25
CA GLY A 33 -4.63 -4.97 20.20
C GLY A 33 -5.94 -5.73 20.01
N HIS A 34 -7.04 -5.23 20.58
CA HIS A 34 -8.34 -5.87 20.58
C HIS A 34 -9.46 -4.84 20.45
N ALA A 35 -10.53 -5.19 19.75
CA ALA A 35 -11.76 -4.42 19.65
C ALA A 35 -12.98 -5.36 19.56
N PRO A 36 -14.13 -4.97 20.15
CA PRO A 36 -15.35 -5.74 19.99
C PRO A 36 -15.78 -5.78 18.52
N VAL A 37 -16.31 -6.93 18.10
CA VAL A 37 -16.92 -7.13 16.79
C VAL A 37 -18.29 -7.78 16.99
N PRO A 38 -19.30 -7.46 16.15
CA PRO A 38 -20.62 -8.07 16.24
C PRO A 38 -20.55 -9.59 16.06
N TRP A 39 -21.54 -10.31 16.61
CA TRP A 39 -21.71 -11.72 16.26
C TRP A 39 -22.05 -11.85 14.77
N ILE A 40 -21.60 -12.94 14.12
CA ILE A 40 -21.73 -13.09 12.66
C ILE A 40 -23.17 -12.89 12.18
N PRO A 41 -24.22 -13.52 12.77
CA PRO A 41 -25.60 -13.27 12.32
C PRO A 41 -26.08 -11.82 12.51
N GLU A 42 -25.52 -11.08 13.48
CA GLU A 42 -25.81 -9.66 13.69
C GLU A 42 -25.12 -8.80 12.64
N TYR A 43 -23.87 -9.10 12.31
CA TYR A 43 -23.14 -8.48 11.21
C TYR A 43 -23.84 -8.72 9.88
N GLU A 44 -24.25 -9.95 9.56
CA GLU A 44 -24.97 -10.28 8.33
C GLU A 44 -26.25 -9.45 8.19
N LYS A 45 -27.04 -9.35 9.28
CA LYS A 45 -28.26 -8.53 9.32
C LYS A 45 -27.97 -7.01 9.20
N ALA A 46 -26.82 -6.56 9.69
CA ALA A 46 -26.40 -5.16 9.56
C ALA A 46 -25.92 -4.87 8.13
N LEU A 47 -25.15 -5.78 7.54
CA LEU A 47 -24.62 -5.69 6.18
C LEU A 47 -25.73 -5.52 5.13
N ASP A 48 -26.86 -6.22 5.29
CA ASP A 48 -28.03 -6.11 4.39
C ASP A 48 -28.59 -4.66 4.29
N LYS A 49 -28.22 -3.78 5.23
CA LYS A 49 -28.69 -2.39 5.29
C LYS A 49 -27.68 -1.38 4.73
N LEU A 50 -26.47 -1.83 4.37
CA LEU A 50 -25.40 -0.96 3.92
C LEU A 50 -25.78 -0.23 2.62
N ASP A 51 -25.94 1.09 2.70
CA ASP A 51 -25.99 1.94 1.51
C ASP A 51 -24.57 2.17 0.98
N TRP A 52 -24.11 1.25 0.14
CA TRP A 52 -22.77 1.31 -0.45
C TRP A 52 -22.57 2.55 -1.34
N ARG A 53 -23.64 3.10 -1.93
CA ARG A 53 -23.52 4.30 -2.77
C ARG A 53 -23.33 5.55 -1.93
N ALA A 54 -23.98 5.62 -0.76
CA ALA A 54 -23.69 6.66 0.22
C ALA A 54 -22.25 6.56 0.74
N LEU A 55 -21.77 5.32 0.99
CA LEU A 55 -20.38 5.09 1.42
C LEU A 55 -19.38 5.58 0.37
N VAL A 56 -19.59 5.29 -0.92
CA VAL A 56 -18.76 5.80 -2.02
C VAL A 56 -18.67 7.33 -1.99
N LYS A 57 -19.80 8.03 -1.83
CA LYS A 57 -19.82 9.50 -1.77
C LYS A 57 -19.08 10.06 -0.56
N ASP A 58 -19.20 9.41 0.61
CA ASP A 58 -18.48 9.83 1.80
C ASP A 58 -16.97 9.67 1.62
N LEU A 59 -16.53 8.58 0.97
CA LEU A 59 -15.13 8.34 0.65
C LEU A 59 -14.59 9.36 -0.37
N GLU A 60 -15.33 9.64 -1.46
CA GLU A 60 -14.97 10.66 -2.44
C GLU A 60 -14.80 12.04 -1.77
N HIS A 61 -15.69 12.39 -0.84
CA HIS A 61 -15.56 13.63 -0.07
C HIS A 61 -14.27 13.63 0.77
N LEU A 62 -14.04 12.57 1.54
CA LEU A 62 -12.85 12.42 2.39
C LEU A 62 -11.56 12.60 1.60
N PHE A 63 -11.48 12.07 0.37
CA PHE A 63 -10.23 12.13 -0.41
C PHE A 63 -9.74 13.55 -0.64
N THR A 64 -10.65 14.52 -0.75
CA THR A 64 -10.32 15.94 -0.99
C THR A 64 -10.44 16.82 0.27
N ASP A 65 -10.75 16.23 1.43
CA ASP A 65 -10.87 16.93 2.71
C ASP A 65 -9.60 16.76 3.57
N SER A 66 -8.55 17.47 3.17
CA SER A 66 -7.24 17.38 3.84
C SER A 66 -7.31 17.81 5.31
N GLN A 67 -6.83 16.95 6.20
CA GLN A 67 -6.79 17.16 7.64
C GLN A 67 -5.46 17.75 8.09
N VAL A 68 -5.50 18.64 9.09
CA VAL A 68 -4.29 19.28 9.66
C VAL A 68 -3.38 18.25 10.34
N CYS A 69 -3.94 17.20 10.93
CA CYS A 69 -3.18 16.16 11.62
C CYS A 69 -2.36 15.26 10.67
N TRP A 70 -2.69 15.25 9.37
CA TRP A 70 -1.98 14.51 8.35
C TRP A 70 -2.29 15.08 6.96
N PRO A 71 -1.65 16.16 6.50
CA PRO A 71 -2.01 16.83 5.24
C PRO A 71 -1.96 15.90 4.02
N ALA A 72 -2.95 16.03 3.12
CA ALA A 72 -3.03 15.22 1.91
C ALA A 72 -1.99 15.66 0.87
N ASP A 73 -1.21 14.71 0.35
CA ASP A 73 -0.38 14.96 -0.82
C ASP A 73 -1.25 15.40 -2.00
N PHE A 74 -0.83 16.45 -2.71
CA PHE A 74 -1.54 16.98 -3.87
C PHE A 74 -3.00 17.40 -3.57
N GLY A 75 -3.35 17.58 -2.29
CA GLY A 75 -4.74 17.80 -1.86
C GLY A 75 -5.66 16.60 -2.05
N ASN A 76 -5.12 15.39 -2.17
CA ASN A 76 -5.90 14.17 -2.43
C ASN A 76 -5.32 12.94 -1.70
N TYR A 77 -6.09 12.34 -0.78
CA TYR A 77 -5.70 11.10 -0.09
C TYR A 77 -5.87 9.82 -0.91
N GLY A 78 -6.44 9.89 -2.12
CA GLY A 78 -6.70 8.73 -2.97
C GLY A 78 -5.53 7.74 -3.04
N PRO A 79 -4.31 8.16 -3.44
CA PRO A 79 -3.16 7.26 -3.50
C PRO A 79 -2.80 6.63 -2.15
N PHE A 80 -3.03 7.33 -1.04
CA PHE A 80 -2.79 6.79 0.30
C PHE A 80 -3.74 5.64 0.65
N PHE A 81 -5.00 5.74 0.21
CA PHE A 81 -5.97 4.66 0.38
C PHE A 81 -5.79 3.50 -0.61
N VAL A 82 -5.24 3.76 -1.81
CA VAL A 82 -4.77 2.69 -2.70
C VAL A 82 -3.71 1.86 -1.99
N ARG A 83 -2.70 2.51 -1.39
CA ARG A 83 -1.68 1.83 -0.58
C ARG A 83 -2.29 1.08 0.61
N LEU A 84 -3.21 1.69 1.36
CA LEU A 84 -3.86 1.01 2.48
C LEU A 84 -4.53 -0.30 2.07
N ALA A 85 -5.34 -0.27 1.00
CA ALA A 85 -6.03 -1.44 0.47
C ALA A 85 -5.06 -2.49 -0.07
N TRP A 86 -4.02 -2.05 -0.80
CA TRP A 86 -2.93 -2.88 -1.29
C TRP A 86 -2.25 -3.63 -0.14
N HIS A 87 -1.78 -2.92 0.89
CA HIS A 87 -1.06 -3.52 2.02
C HIS A 87 -1.95 -4.43 2.86
N CYS A 88 -3.22 -4.07 3.06
CA CYS A 88 -4.15 -4.91 3.80
C CYS A 88 -4.41 -6.25 3.09
N SER A 89 -4.51 -6.21 1.75
CA SER A 89 -4.76 -7.39 0.93
C SER A 89 -3.48 -8.19 0.65
N GLY A 90 -2.35 -7.49 0.54
CA GLY A 90 -1.05 -8.03 0.16
C GLY A 90 -0.36 -8.87 1.23
N THR A 91 -0.99 -9.10 2.38
CA THR A 91 -0.49 -10.12 3.32
C THR A 91 -0.94 -11.53 2.95
N TYR A 92 -1.84 -11.68 1.97
CA TYR A 92 -2.37 -12.97 1.53
C TYR A 92 -1.30 -13.88 0.94
N ARG A 93 -1.26 -15.15 1.37
CA ARG A 93 -0.34 -16.16 0.83
C ARG A 93 -1.14 -17.32 0.26
N ALA A 94 -1.02 -17.56 -1.03
CA ALA A 94 -1.65 -18.70 -1.71
C ALA A 94 -1.08 -20.05 -1.23
N THR A 95 0.13 -20.04 -0.67
CA THR A 95 0.81 -21.23 -0.12
C THR A 95 0.02 -21.90 1.00
N ASP A 96 -0.77 -21.16 1.78
CA ASP A 96 -1.58 -21.71 2.88
C ASP A 96 -2.93 -21.00 3.14
N GLY A 97 -3.29 -20.01 2.32
CA GLY A 97 -4.54 -19.28 2.41
C GLY A 97 -4.63 -18.29 3.57
N ARG A 98 -3.51 -17.97 4.23
CA ARG A 98 -3.47 -16.99 5.33
C ARG A 98 -3.27 -15.56 4.84
N GLY A 99 -3.42 -14.60 5.74
CA GLY A 99 -3.36 -13.17 5.41
C GLY A 99 -4.58 -12.66 4.66
N GLY A 100 -4.41 -11.54 3.97
CA GLY A 100 -5.45 -10.83 3.24
C GLY A 100 -6.32 -9.94 4.14
N CYS A 101 -7.08 -9.07 3.50
CA CYS A 101 -7.79 -7.99 4.19
C CYS A 101 -9.11 -8.43 4.87
N GLY A 102 -9.51 -9.70 4.72
CA GLY A 102 -10.83 -10.17 5.15
C GLY A 102 -11.10 -10.07 6.67
N GLY A 103 -10.07 -10.00 7.51
CA GLY A 103 -10.22 -9.79 8.96
C GLY A 103 -10.00 -8.34 9.42
N GLY A 104 -9.70 -7.41 8.51
CA GLY A 104 -9.31 -6.04 8.87
C GLY A 104 -8.08 -5.95 9.79
N ARG A 105 -7.23 -6.99 9.81
CA ARG A 105 -6.19 -7.20 10.84
C ARG A 105 -5.04 -6.20 10.81
N GLN A 106 -4.86 -5.45 9.73
CA GLN A 106 -3.85 -4.38 9.66
C GLN A 106 -4.02 -3.30 10.75
N ARG A 107 -5.18 -3.24 11.42
CA ARG A 107 -5.41 -2.39 12.61
C ARG A 107 -4.80 -2.91 13.91
N PHE A 108 -4.21 -4.11 13.91
CA PHE A 108 -3.69 -4.80 15.09
C PHE A 108 -2.25 -5.28 14.89
N GLU A 109 -1.58 -5.57 16.00
CA GLU A 109 -0.28 -6.24 15.99
C GLU A 109 -0.37 -7.68 15.45
N PRO A 110 0.63 -8.16 14.69
CA PRO A 110 1.87 -7.45 14.36
C PRO A 110 1.75 -6.50 13.16
N GLU A 111 0.72 -6.65 12.31
CA GLU A 111 0.62 -5.93 11.02
C GLU A 111 0.62 -4.40 11.18
N ALA A 112 -0.03 -3.87 12.21
CA ALA A 112 -0.13 -2.43 12.45
C ALA A 112 1.22 -1.74 12.60
N SER A 113 2.25 -2.47 13.05
CA SER A 113 3.61 -1.97 13.32
C SER A 113 4.66 -2.55 12.36
N TRP A 114 4.26 -3.22 11.28
CA TRP A 114 5.19 -3.60 10.23
C TRP A 114 5.85 -2.35 9.63
N GLU A 115 7.14 -2.45 9.33
CA GLU A 115 7.92 -1.36 8.72
C GLU A 115 7.26 -0.89 7.41
N ASP A 116 6.79 -1.83 6.59
CA ASP A 116 6.14 -1.52 5.32
C ASP A 116 4.74 -0.90 5.49
N ASN A 117 4.16 -0.97 6.69
CA ASN A 117 2.88 -0.34 7.04
C ASN A 117 3.06 1.02 7.75
N THR A 118 4.27 1.55 7.81
CA THR A 118 4.56 2.88 8.37
C THR A 118 3.59 3.93 7.80
N ASN A 119 3.08 4.78 8.70
CA ASN A 119 2.06 5.81 8.48
C ASN A 119 0.67 5.32 8.06
N LEU A 120 0.41 4.02 7.82
CA LEU A 120 -0.96 3.56 7.50
C LEU A 120 -1.92 3.66 8.70
N ASP A 121 -1.40 3.83 9.92
CA ASP A 121 -2.19 4.22 11.08
C ASP A 121 -2.90 5.57 10.90
N HIS A 122 -2.28 6.53 10.19
CA HIS A 122 -2.95 7.78 9.78
C HIS A 122 -4.07 7.52 8.77
N ALA A 123 -3.86 6.66 7.77
CA ALA A 123 -4.91 6.30 6.81
C ALA A 123 -6.11 5.65 7.53
N ARG A 124 -5.87 4.71 8.45
CA ARG A 124 -6.93 4.09 9.25
C ARG A 124 -7.65 5.09 10.16
N ALA A 125 -6.92 6.06 10.72
CA ALA A 125 -7.51 7.14 11.52
C ALA A 125 -8.46 8.02 10.70
N LEU A 126 -8.07 8.40 9.48
CA LEU A 126 -8.88 9.22 8.57
C LEU A 126 -10.21 8.54 8.19
N LEU A 127 -10.26 7.21 8.16
CA LEU A 127 -11.47 6.43 7.87
C LEU A 127 -12.40 6.23 9.08
N ALA A 128 -11.93 6.53 10.29
CA ALA A 128 -12.69 6.26 11.52
C ALA A 128 -14.05 6.99 11.61
N PRO A 129 -14.20 8.28 11.20
CA PRO A 129 -15.51 8.92 11.18
C PRO A 129 -16.51 8.24 10.24
N ILE A 130 -16.04 7.72 9.10
CA ILE A 130 -16.86 6.92 8.19
C ILE A 130 -17.24 5.59 8.87
N LYS A 131 -16.28 4.89 9.49
CA LYS A 131 -16.58 3.66 10.25
C LYS A 131 -17.63 3.90 11.35
N GLU A 132 -17.55 5.02 12.06
CA GLU A 132 -18.52 5.40 13.09
C GLU A 132 -19.91 5.63 12.51
N LYS A 133 -20.02 6.34 11.38
CA LYS A 133 -21.28 6.61 10.67
C LYS A 133 -22.01 5.33 10.26
N TYR A 134 -21.30 4.34 9.73
CA TYR A 134 -21.90 3.09 9.24
C TYR A 134 -22.02 1.99 10.30
N GLY A 135 -21.23 2.06 11.38
CA GLY A 135 -21.29 1.09 12.48
C GLY A 135 -21.07 -0.33 12.00
N ASP A 136 -21.87 -1.27 12.51
CA ASP A 136 -21.74 -2.70 12.21
C ASP A 136 -22.16 -3.08 10.78
N GLN A 137 -22.73 -2.15 10.01
CA GLN A 137 -23.06 -2.40 8.60
C GLN A 137 -21.81 -2.48 7.71
N LEU A 138 -20.67 -1.98 8.21
CA LEU A 138 -19.42 -1.86 7.47
C LEU A 138 -18.27 -2.36 8.34
N SER A 139 -17.62 -3.45 7.92
CA SER A 139 -16.41 -3.94 8.57
C SER A 139 -15.20 -3.07 8.20
N TRP A 140 -14.15 -3.10 9.01
CA TRP A 140 -12.89 -2.44 8.69
C TRP A 140 -12.23 -3.02 7.45
N GLY A 141 -12.26 -4.36 7.29
CA GLY A 141 -11.76 -5.01 6.07
C GLY A 141 -12.45 -4.50 4.81
N ASP A 142 -13.78 -4.37 4.83
CA ASP A 142 -14.54 -3.80 3.71
C ASP A 142 -14.22 -2.33 3.49
N LEU A 143 -14.13 -1.54 4.56
CA LEU A 143 -13.81 -0.11 4.49
C LEU A 143 -12.43 0.14 3.89
N PHE A 144 -11.40 -0.61 4.27
CA PHE A 144 -10.05 -0.46 3.72
C PHE A 144 -10.00 -0.74 2.22
N VAL A 145 -10.56 -1.87 1.78
CA VAL A 145 -10.58 -2.24 0.36
C VAL A 145 -11.44 -1.27 -0.46
N THR A 146 -12.61 -0.92 0.06
CA THR A 146 -13.53 -0.02 -0.63
C THR A 146 -12.91 1.37 -0.77
N ALA A 147 -12.23 1.89 0.26
CA ALA A 147 -11.50 3.16 0.17
C ALA A 147 -10.47 3.15 -0.96
N GLY A 148 -9.66 2.09 -1.10
CA GLY A 148 -8.71 1.99 -2.22
C GLY A 148 -9.37 1.88 -3.59
N THR A 149 -10.47 1.12 -3.68
CA THR A 149 -11.21 0.95 -4.95
C THR A 149 -11.88 2.23 -5.40
N VAL A 150 -12.57 2.94 -4.48
CA VAL A 150 -13.18 4.25 -4.76
C VAL A 150 -12.09 5.27 -5.09
N ALA A 151 -10.94 5.23 -4.43
CA ALA A 151 -9.82 6.13 -4.75
C ALA A 151 -9.33 5.97 -6.18
N ILE A 152 -9.11 4.74 -6.64
CA ILE A 152 -8.72 4.48 -8.04
C ILE A 152 -9.82 5.00 -8.98
N GLN A 153 -11.10 4.69 -8.72
CA GLN A 153 -12.20 5.14 -9.59
C GLN A 153 -12.32 6.67 -9.62
N ALA A 154 -12.23 7.34 -8.47
CA ALA A 154 -12.30 8.81 -8.36
C ALA A 154 -11.14 9.50 -9.10
N MET A 155 -9.99 8.83 -9.19
CA MET A 155 -8.84 9.27 -9.99
C MET A 155 -8.91 8.78 -11.46
N SER A 156 -10.10 8.37 -11.92
CA SER A 156 -10.40 7.89 -13.29
C SER A 156 -9.75 6.56 -13.68
N GLY A 157 -9.38 5.73 -12.71
CA GLY A 157 -8.87 4.38 -12.96
C GLY A 157 -9.98 3.37 -13.30
N PRO A 158 -9.60 2.19 -13.81
CA PRO A 158 -10.49 1.25 -14.49
C PRO A 158 -11.22 0.27 -13.55
N VAL A 159 -11.15 0.47 -12.24
CA VAL A 159 -11.81 -0.39 -11.26
C VAL A 159 -13.19 0.15 -10.91
N SER A 160 -14.16 -0.74 -10.72
CA SER A 160 -15.52 -0.35 -10.31
C SER A 160 -16.27 -1.47 -9.57
N GLN A 161 -15.55 -2.53 -9.21
CA GLN A 161 -16.09 -3.71 -8.52
C GLN A 161 -16.06 -3.49 -7.01
N TYR A 162 -17.22 -3.59 -6.36
CA TYR A 162 -17.36 -3.37 -4.91
C TYR A 162 -17.87 -4.63 -4.24
N CYS A 163 -17.06 -5.25 -3.39
CA CYS A 163 -17.45 -6.44 -2.64
C CYS A 163 -17.46 -6.17 -1.14
N PHE A 164 -18.53 -6.60 -0.48
CA PHE A 164 -18.76 -6.46 0.96
C PHE A 164 -19.06 -7.81 1.60
N GLY A 165 -18.84 -7.89 2.91
CA GLY A 165 -19.06 -9.08 3.73
C GLY A 165 -17.79 -9.61 4.39
N ARG A 166 -16.66 -8.89 4.37
CA ARG A 166 -15.47 -9.28 5.13
C ARG A 166 -15.78 -9.24 6.62
N ILE A 167 -15.50 -10.30 7.36
CA ILE A 167 -15.79 -10.39 8.80
C ILE A 167 -14.57 -9.93 9.59
N ASP A 168 -14.67 -8.79 10.28
CA ASP A 168 -13.61 -8.29 11.14
C ASP A 168 -13.21 -9.32 12.20
N ASP A 169 -11.89 -9.50 12.35
CA ASP A 169 -11.34 -10.20 13.50
C ASP A 169 -11.31 -9.23 14.70
N PRO A 170 -11.47 -9.75 15.94
CA PRO A 170 -11.44 -8.92 17.14
C PRO A 170 -10.02 -8.50 17.55
N ASP A 171 -9.00 -9.16 17.03
CA ASP A 171 -7.57 -8.90 17.30
C ASP A 171 -6.70 -9.42 16.14
N GLY A 172 -5.37 -9.26 16.27
CA GLY A 172 -4.39 -9.66 15.27
C GLY A 172 -3.82 -11.07 15.42
N THR A 173 -4.39 -11.94 16.27
CA THR A 173 -3.83 -13.28 16.56
C THR A 173 -3.63 -14.12 15.30
N SER A 174 -4.54 -14.01 14.33
CA SER A 174 -4.48 -14.72 13.04
C SER A 174 -3.38 -14.21 12.08
N SER A 175 -2.62 -13.19 12.49
CA SER A 175 -1.48 -12.63 11.76
C SER A 175 -0.13 -12.96 12.42
N LEU A 176 -0.12 -13.63 13.58
CA LEU A 176 1.12 -14.01 14.24
C LEU A 176 1.97 -14.96 13.38
N ASP A 177 1.35 -15.81 12.57
CA ASP A 177 2.04 -16.72 11.65
C ASP A 177 2.55 -16.06 10.35
N LEU A 178 2.16 -14.80 10.08
CA LEU A 178 2.71 -13.96 9.02
C LEU A 178 4.01 -13.30 9.47
N GLY A 179 4.14 -13.06 10.77
CA GLY A 179 5.31 -12.49 11.42
C GLY A 179 5.37 -10.97 11.31
N PRO A 180 6.40 -10.33 11.88
CA PRO A 180 7.39 -10.94 12.76
C PRO A 180 6.75 -11.39 14.09
N SER A 181 6.97 -12.65 14.47
CA SER A 181 6.54 -13.17 15.76
C SER A 181 7.21 -14.52 16.05
N THR A 182 7.20 -14.97 17.30
CA THR A 182 7.68 -16.30 17.68
C THR A 182 6.89 -17.44 17.01
N TYR A 183 5.61 -17.22 16.69
CA TYR A 183 4.81 -18.21 15.96
C TYR A 183 5.25 -18.33 14.51
N GLN A 184 5.53 -17.21 13.85
CA GLN A 184 6.05 -17.23 12.49
C GLN A 184 7.45 -17.85 12.44
N GLU A 185 8.34 -17.52 13.38
CA GLU A 185 9.68 -18.12 13.44
C GLU A 185 9.63 -19.64 13.60
N ALA A 186 8.70 -20.15 14.42
CA ALA A 186 8.50 -21.59 14.60
C ALA A 186 7.86 -22.26 13.37
N TYR A 187 6.92 -21.57 12.70
CA TYR A 187 6.16 -22.12 11.57
C TYR A 187 6.90 -22.05 10.24
N ALA A 188 7.57 -20.93 9.97
CA ALA A 188 8.18 -20.61 8.69
C ALA A 188 9.46 -19.78 8.89
N PRO A 189 10.54 -20.39 9.43
CA PRO A 189 11.76 -19.68 9.78
C PRO A 189 12.43 -19.04 8.56
N CYS A 190 12.81 -17.77 8.68
CA CYS A 190 13.59 -17.05 7.67
C CYS A 190 14.96 -16.70 8.24
N LYS A 191 15.98 -17.50 7.90
CA LYS A 191 17.34 -17.34 8.46
C LYS A 191 18.00 -16.01 8.06
N ILE A 192 17.70 -15.55 6.85
CA ILE A 192 18.22 -14.30 6.28
C ILE A 192 17.02 -13.53 5.76
N ASN A 193 16.65 -12.46 6.46
CA ASN A 193 15.64 -11.52 5.98
C ASN A 193 16.07 -10.93 4.63
N GLY A 194 15.15 -10.96 3.66
CA GLY A 194 15.41 -10.67 2.26
C GLY A 194 15.62 -11.91 1.38
N GLN A 195 15.68 -13.10 1.98
CA GLN A 195 15.76 -14.38 1.27
C GLN A 195 14.69 -15.39 1.71
N CYS A 196 13.60 -14.90 2.33
CA CYS A 196 12.54 -15.75 2.84
C CYS A 196 11.86 -16.53 1.71
N LYS A 197 11.60 -17.82 1.97
CA LYS A 197 10.98 -18.77 1.05
C LYS A 197 9.60 -19.21 1.54
N GLU A 198 8.88 -19.95 0.70
CA GLU A 198 7.61 -20.54 1.09
C GLU A 198 7.73 -21.32 2.44
N PRO A 199 6.69 -21.31 3.29
CA PRO A 199 5.36 -20.80 3.01
C PRO A 199 5.23 -19.26 3.05
N LEU A 200 6.23 -18.50 3.54
CA LEU A 200 6.17 -17.02 3.54
C LEU A 200 5.97 -16.49 2.12
N GLY A 201 5.10 -15.48 1.98
CA GLY A 201 4.79 -14.83 0.71
C GLY A 201 5.76 -13.69 0.40
N THR A 202 6.34 -13.10 1.44
CA THR A 202 7.35 -12.04 1.37
C THR A 202 8.77 -12.61 1.32
N THR A 203 9.71 -11.84 0.79
CA THR A 203 11.15 -12.12 0.89
C THR A 203 11.75 -11.60 2.20
N THR A 204 11.09 -10.69 2.91
CA THR A 204 11.51 -10.14 4.21
C THR A 204 10.34 -10.11 5.18
N VAL A 205 10.46 -10.77 6.33
CA VAL A 205 9.40 -10.71 7.36
C VAL A 205 9.21 -9.27 7.81
N GLY A 206 7.96 -8.78 7.76
CA GLY A 206 7.61 -7.38 8.04
C GLY A 206 7.51 -6.48 6.79
N LEU A 207 7.89 -6.97 5.61
CA LEU A 207 7.52 -6.38 4.32
C LEU A 207 6.33 -7.11 3.71
N ILE A 208 5.57 -6.42 2.84
CA ILE A 208 4.43 -7.04 2.15
C ILE A 208 4.93 -8.07 1.12
N TYR A 209 5.82 -7.71 0.19
CA TYR A 209 6.30 -8.61 -0.87
C TYR A 209 7.83 -8.72 -0.92
N VAL A 210 8.48 -7.62 -1.29
CA VAL A 210 9.92 -7.57 -1.60
C VAL A 210 10.52 -6.27 -1.07
N ASN A 211 11.85 -6.23 -0.95
CA ASN A 211 12.55 -5.00 -0.63
C ASN A 211 12.53 -4.05 -1.86
N PRO A 212 12.02 -2.80 -1.73
CA PRO A 212 11.94 -1.86 -2.85
C PRO A 212 13.31 -1.42 -3.40
N GLU A 213 14.35 -1.46 -2.56
CA GLU A 213 15.72 -1.14 -2.96
C GLU A 213 16.35 -2.26 -3.76
N GLY A 214 15.82 -3.49 -3.70
CA GLY A 214 16.32 -4.68 -4.38
C GLY A 214 16.69 -5.82 -3.42
N PRO A 215 17.05 -7.01 -3.94
CA PRO A 215 17.27 -8.20 -3.13
C PRO A 215 18.37 -8.03 -2.08
N VAL A 216 18.23 -8.70 -0.95
CA VAL A 216 19.29 -8.69 0.07
C VAL A 216 20.39 -9.68 -0.31
N ALA A 217 21.62 -9.17 -0.42
CA ALA A 217 22.81 -9.94 -0.75
C ALA A 217 23.96 -9.60 0.20
N LEU A 218 25.00 -10.44 0.21
CA LEU A 218 26.25 -10.10 0.89
C LEU A 218 26.92 -8.93 0.17
N ASP A 219 27.19 -7.86 0.90
CA ASP A 219 28.04 -6.78 0.44
C ASP A 219 29.54 -7.12 0.58
N ALA A 220 30.40 -6.20 0.14
CA ALA A 220 31.85 -6.37 0.15
C ALA A 220 32.42 -6.56 1.57
N ASP A 221 31.71 -6.12 2.60
CA ASP A 221 32.09 -6.27 4.01
C ASP A 221 31.53 -7.55 4.65
N GLY A 222 30.84 -8.39 3.86
CA GLY A 222 30.25 -9.64 4.31
C GLY A 222 28.97 -9.46 5.12
N LYS A 223 28.31 -8.30 5.04
CA LYS A 223 27.03 -8.03 5.67
C LYS A 223 25.90 -8.20 4.65
N TYR A 224 24.77 -8.76 5.10
CA TYR A 224 23.56 -8.80 4.29
C TYR A 224 22.93 -7.40 4.24
N SER A 225 22.84 -6.83 3.05
CA SER A 225 22.23 -5.51 2.81
C SER A 225 21.48 -5.49 1.47
N PRO A 226 20.52 -4.55 1.29
CA PRO A 226 19.79 -4.43 0.03
C PRO A 226 20.74 -4.12 -1.14
N ASN A 227 20.56 -4.84 -2.24
CA ASN A 227 21.34 -4.67 -3.46
C ASN A 227 20.47 -4.08 -4.57
N PRO A 228 20.68 -2.81 -4.98
CA PRO A 228 19.94 -2.15 -6.04
C PRO A 228 20.33 -2.64 -7.42
N ASN A 229 19.93 -3.88 -7.69
CA ASN A 229 20.13 -4.61 -8.93
C ASN A 229 18.76 -5.02 -9.50
N PRO A 230 18.28 -4.34 -10.56
CA PRO A 230 17.01 -4.65 -11.21
C PRO A 230 16.92 -6.09 -11.71
N ALA A 231 18.02 -6.64 -12.23
CA ALA A 231 18.04 -8.00 -12.78
C ALA A 231 17.94 -9.07 -11.69
N ALA A 232 18.45 -8.80 -10.50
CA ALA A 232 18.23 -9.66 -9.34
C ALA A 232 16.84 -9.45 -8.73
N SER A 233 16.25 -8.26 -8.86
CA SER A 233 14.95 -7.92 -8.30
C SER A 233 13.77 -8.58 -9.04
N ALA A 234 13.84 -8.71 -10.37
CA ALA A 234 12.74 -9.32 -11.15
C ALA A 234 12.37 -10.75 -10.70
N PRO A 235 13.35 -11.67 -10.45
CA PRO A 235 13.06 -12.98 -9.87
C PRO A 235 12.37 -12.93 -8.50
N ASP A 236 12.81 -12.05 -7.59
CA ASP A 236 12.20 -11.91 -6.27
C ASP A 236 10.77 -11.37 -6.36
N VAL A 237 10.53 -10.39 -7.24
CA VAL A 237 9.19 -9.86 -7.52
C VAL A 237 8.29 -10.99 -8.03
N ARG A 238 8.74 -11.77 -9.02
CA ARG A 238 7.95 -12.90 -9.54
C ARG A 238 7.64 -13.93 -8.47
N ASP A 239 8.66 -14.34 -7.71
CA ASP A 239 8.55 -15.36 -6.67
C ASP A 239 7.54 -14.92 -5.60
N ALA A 240 7.70 -13.71 -5.04
CA ALA A 240 6.80 -13.19 -4.02
C ALA A 240 5.35 -13.07 -4.52
N PHE A 241 5.13 -12.45 -5.69
CA PHE A 241 3.78 -12.30 -6.25
C PHE A 241 3.13 -13.65 -6.59
N SER A 242 3.90 -14.61 -7.10
CA SER A 242 3.44 -15.98 -7.37
C SER A 242 2.99 -16.70 -6.09
N ARG A 243 3.73 -16.55 -4.98
CA ARG A 243 3.31 -17.07 -3.67
C ARG A 243 2.06 -16.41 -3.12
N MET A 244 1.70 -15.22 -3.61
CA MET A 244 0.43 -14.54 -3.32
C MET A 244 -0.64 -14.83 -4.39
N GLY A 245 -0.30 -15.70 -5.34
CA GLY A 245 -1.17 -16.25 -6.37
C GLY A 245 -1.44 -15.28 -7.52
N MET A 246 -0.49 -14.39 -7.81
CA MET A 246 -0.47 -13.52 -8.98
C MET A 246 0.49 -14.05 -10.05
N ASN A 247 0.07 -14.03 -11.31
CA ASN A 247 0.93 -14.34 -12.46
C ASN A 247 1.67 -13.10 -12.96
N ASP A 248 2.50 -13.25 -14.00
CA ASP A 248 3.31 -12.16 -14.54
C ASP A 248 2.48 -10.96 -15.03
N THR A 249 1.39 -11.19 -15.77
CA THR A 249 0.50 -10.12 -16.25
C THR A 249 -0.12 -9.35 -15.10
N GLU A 250 -0.64 -10.06 -14.10
CA GLU A 250 -1.25 -9.47 -12.90
C GLU A 250 -0.21 -8.71 -12.07
N THR A 251 1.01 -9.24 -11.96
CA THR A 251 2.12 -8.62 -11.22
C THR A 251 2.52 -7.29 -11.85
N VAL A 252 2.80 -7.29 -13.16
CA VAL A 252 3.20 -6.08 -13.88
C VAL A 252 2.07 -5.04 -13.85
N ALA A 253 0.82 -5.47 -14.07
CA ALA A 253 -0.33 -4.58 -14.03
C ALA A 253 -0.56 -3.98 -12.63
N LEU A 254 -0.45 -4.77 -11.56
CA LEU A 254 -0.60 -4.27 -10.18
C LEU A 254 0.48 -3.27 -9.79
N ILE A 255 1.75 -3.56 -10.11
CA ILE A 255 2.86 -2.65 -9.79
C ILE A 255 2.68 -1.34 -10.56
N GLY A 256 2.55 -1.39 -11.88
CA GLY A 256 2.46 -0.18 -12.69
C GLY A 256 1.14 0.57 -12.54
N GLY A 257 0.04 -0.12 -12.29
CA GLY A 257 -1.25 0.49 -12.00
C GLY A 257 -1.31 1.12 -10.60
N GLY A 258 -0.70 0.50 -9.59
CA GLY A 258 -0.54 1.11 -8.26
C GLY A 258 0.36 2.34 -8.31
N HIS A 259 1.54 2.21 -8.92
CA HIS A 259 2.52 3.29 -9.08
C HIS A 259 2.16 4.30 -10.18
N ALA A 260 0.98 4.19 -10.81
CA ALA A 260 0.41 5.29 -11.58
C ALA A 260 -0.02 6.46 -10.66
N PHE A 261 -0.19 6.19 -9.37
CA PHE A 261 -0.69 7.12 -8.36
C PHE A 261 0.35 7.44 -7.28
N GLY A 262 0.24 8.64 -6.71
CA GLY A 262 0.94 9.03 -5.49
C GLY A 262 2.45 9.22 -5.63
N LYS A 263 3.12 9.01 -4.50
CA LYS A 263 4.56 9.18 -4.32
C LYS A 263 5.07 8.28 -3.18
N VAL A 264 6.39 8.17 -3.08
CA VAL A 264 7.11 7.69 -1.89
C VAL A 264 7.60 8.86 -1.03
N HIS A 265 7.80 8.62 0.27
CA HIS A 265 8.23 9.64 1.25
C HIS A 265 9.51 9.24 2.00
N GLY A 266 10.50 10.11 1.90
CA GLY A 266 11.85 9.98 2.44
C GLY A 266 12.52 11.34 2.52
N ALA A 267 11.86 12.32 3.14
CA ALA A 267 12.23 13.73 3.07
C ALA A 267 13.64 14.07 3.59
N CYS A 268 14.24 13.24 4.45
CA CYS A 268 15.55 13.50 5.04
C CYS A 268 16.27 12.20 5.43
N PRO A 269 17.61 12.21 5.58
CA PRO A 269 18.38 11.00 5.86
C PRO A 269 18.29 10.54 7.32
N ASN A 270 17.85 11.42 8.24
CA ASN A 270 17.75 11.14 9.67
C ASN A 270 16.36 11.56 10.19
N PRO A 271 15.35 10.68 10.13
CA PRO A 271 14.03 10.98 10.65
C PRO A 271 14.04 11.13 12.20
N PRO A 272 13.11 11.90 12.80
CA PRO A 272 12.00 12.61 12.15
C PRO A 272 12.47 13.86 11.37
N CYS A 273 11.88 14.08 10.21
CA CYS A 273 12.19 15.24 9.37
C CYS A 273 11.27 16.40 9.74
N GLY A 274 11.82 17.62 9.94
CA GLY A 274 11.04 18.85 10.08
C GLY A 274 9.78 18.73 10.96
N SER A 275 8.61 19.04 10.38
CA SER A 275 7.29 18.91 11.01
C SER A 275 6.78 17.47 11.14
N GLY A 276 7.41 16.51 10.47
CA GLY A 276 7.05 15.09 10.45
C GLY A 276 5.91 14.72 9.49
N MET A 277 5.36 15.69 8.76
CA MET A 277 4.20 15.50 7.87
C MET A 277 4.25 16.42 6.65
N GLY A 278 3.37 16.19 5.67
CA GLY A 278 3.37 16.92 4.41
C GLY A 278 4.72 16.81 3.71
N ASN A 279 5.36 17.95 3.44
CA ASN A 279 6.68 17.99 2.79
C ASN A 279 7.81 17.37 3.63
N ASP A 280 7.62 17.23 4.94
CA ASP A 280 8.61 16.63 5.85
C ASP A 280 8.25 15.17 6.20
N THR A 281 7.38 14.52 5.42
CA THR A 281 6.99 13.14 5.69
C THR A 281 8.15 12.17 5.43
N PHE A 282 8.33 11.20 6.34
CA PHE A 282 9.18 10.04 6.14
C PHE A 282 8.34 8.77 6.33
N THR A 283 8.33 7.90 5.33
CA THR A 283 7.61 6.62 5.36
C THR A 283 8.55 5.47 5.03
N SER A 284 8.99 5.39 3.78
CA SER A 284 9.84 4.30 3.27
C SER A 284 11.31 4.71 3.11
N GLY A 285 11.60 6.01 3.18
CA GLY A 285 12.94 6.55 2.94
C GLY A 285 13.30 6.75 1.46
N PHE A 286 12.42 6.36 0.53
CA PHE A 286 12.49 6.77 -0.88
C PHE A 286 11.69 8.04 -1.09
N GLU A 287 12.07 8.91 -2.03
CA GLU A 287 11.42 10.20 -2.22
C GLU A 287 11.13 10.50 -3.71
N GLY A 288 9.90 10.90 -4.00
CA GLY A 288 9.47 11.39 -5.31
C GLY A 288 8.21 10.71 -5.86
N THR A 289 7.70 11.22 -6.97
CA THR A 289 6.54 10.68 -7.69
C THR A 289 6.98 9.76 -8.83
N TRP A 290 6.13 8.80 -9.20
CA TRP A 290 6.34 7.98 -10.39
C TRP A 290 5.84 8.65 -11.68
N THR A 291 4.81 9.48 -11.57
CA THR A 291 4.12 10.15 -12.69
C THR A 291 4.07 11.66 -12.45
N ASN A 292 3.79 12.44 -13.50
CA ASN A 292 3.54 13.87 -13.39
C ASN A 292 2.10 14.19 -12.96
N THR A 293 1.18 13.23 -13.09
CA THR A 293 -0.21 13.33 -12.63
C THR A 293 -0.53 12.31 -11.53
N PRO A 294 0.05 12.43 -10.33
CA PRO A 294 -0.03 11.40 -9.28
C PRO A 294 -1.44 11.15 -8.73
N THR A 295 -2.43 11.97 -9.09
CA THR A 295 -3.83 11.83 -8.68
C THR A 295 -4.76 11.55 -9.86
N ARG A 296 -4.20 11.04 -10.97
CA ARG A 296 -4.95 10.73 -12.18
C ARG A 296 -4.40 9.48 -12.87
N TRP A 297 -5.30 8.57 -13.20
CA TRP A 297 -4.99 7.37 -13.95
C TRP A 297 -4.43 7.69 -15.33
N SER A 298 -3.33 7.01 -15.68
CA SER A 298 -2.73 7.02 -17.01
C SER A 298 -1.73 5.88 -17.13
N ASN A 299 -1.28 5.58 -18.35
CA ASN A 299 -0.14 4.70 -18.58
C ASN A 299 1.22 5.42 -18.60
N GLU A 300 1.31 6.64 -18.03
CA GLU A 300 2.54 7.44 -17.96
C GLU A 300 3.68 6.69 -17.25
N TYR A 301 3.35 5.92 -16.21
CA TYR A 301 4.30 5.07 -15.49
C TYR A 301 5.10 4.18 -16.46
N PHE A 302 4.38 3.43 -17.32
CA PHE A 302 4.99 2.51 -18.28
C PHE A 302 5.69 3.22 -19.42
N LYS A 303 5.12 4.31 -19.94
CA LYS A 303 5.76 5.13 -20.98
C LYS A 303 7.12 5.65 -20.52
N GLY A 304 7.18 6.26 -19.34
CA GLY A 304 8.46 6.72 -18.79
C GLY A 304 9.44 5.58 -18.52
N LEU A 305 8.95 4.43 -18.07
CA LEU A 305 9.79 3.27 -17.76
C LEU A 305 10.38 2.61 -19.01
N VAL A 306 9.65 2.59 -20.13
CA VAL A 306 10.06 1.96 -21.40
C VAL A 306 10.83 2.92 -22.31
N GLU A 307 10.46 4.21 -22.33
CA GLU A 307 11.04 5.17 -23.25
C GLU A 307 12.41 5.69 -22.83
N CYS A 308 12.78 5.52 -21.56
CA CYS A 308 13.93 6.16 -20.94
C CYS A 308 14.85 5.18 -20.22
N GLU A 309 16.13 5.54 -20.22
CA GLU A 309 17.12 4.92 -19.36
C GLU A 309 17.08 5.54 -17.96
N TRP A 310 17.45 4.76 -16.96
CA TRP A 310 17.35 5.12 -15.56
C TRP A 310 18.71 4.91 -14.90
N GLU A 311 19.20 5.92 -14.19
CA GLU A 311 20.43 5.82 -13.42
C GLU A 311 20.14 5.73 -11.93
N LYS A 312 20.87 4.84 -11.25
CA LYS A 312 20.82 4.71 -9.80
C LYS A 312 21.45 5.93 -9.13
N HIS A 313 20.80 6.47 -8.11
CA HIS A 313 21.34 7.50 -7.22
C HIS A 313 20.88 7.28 -5.77
N LEU A 314 21.52 7.93 -4.82
CA LEU A 314 21.07 7.96 -3.43
C LEU A 314 19.98 9.02 -3.27
N GLY A 315 18.80 8.64 -2.77
CA GLY A 315 17.71 9.56 -2.45
C GLY A 315 17.96 10.36 -1.16
N PRO A 316 17.16 11.40 -0.89
CA PRO A 316 17.32 12.23 0.32
C PRO A 316 17.09 11.44 1.61
N GLY A 317 16.29 10.38 1.58
CA GLY A 317 16.05 9.50 2.72
C GLY A 317 17.10 8.41 2.94
N GLY A 318 18.18 8.39 2.15
CA GLY A 318 19.31 7.48 2.36
C GLY A 318 19.19 6.12 1.66
N HIS A 319 18.19 5.91 0.80
CA HIS A 319 18.03 4.69 0.01
C HIS A 319 18.39 4.89 -1.47
N TYR A 320 18.90 3.84 -2.12
CA TYR A 320 19.11 3.88 -3.57
C TYR A 320 17.80 3.83 -4.35
N GLN A 321 17.61 4.79 -5.23
CA GLN A 321 16.49 4.90 -6.15
C GLN A 321 16.99 5.34 -7.53
N TRP A 322 16.08 5.46 -8.50
CA TRP A 322 16.43 5.65 -9.88
C TRP A 322 15.82 6.94 -10.43
N ARG A 323 16.60 7.66 -11.25
CA ARG A 323 16.19 8.91 -11.91
C ARG A 323 16.59 8.90 -13.38
N ILE A 324 16.05 9.85 -14.13
CA ILE A 324 16.50 10.12 -15.50
C ILE A 324 17.94 10.70 -15.46
N PRO A 325 18.90 10.14 -16.22
CA PRO A 325 20.27 10.61 -16.21
C PRO A 325 20.41 12.01 -16.82
N ALA A 326 21.43 12.74 -16.38
CA ALA A 326 21.77 14.04 -16.97
C ALA A 326 22.10 13.88 -18.46
N GLY A 327 21.48 14.70 -19.32
CA GLY A 327 21.67 14.62 -20.77
C GLY A 327 20.86 13.52 -21.47
N ALA A 328 19.87 12.93 -20.79
CA ALA A 328 18.92 12.01 -21.41
C ALA A 328 18.28 12.60 -22.68
N PRO A 329 17.84 11.75 -23.64
CA PRO A 329 17.14 12.19 -24.84
C PRO A 329 15.98 13.14 -24.55
N ALA A 330 15.70 14.08 -25.45
CA ALA A 330 14.68 15.13 -25.23
C ALA A 330 13.29 14.58 -24.83
N LYS A 331 12.91 13.41 -25.37
CA LYS A 331 11.66 12.70 -25.00
C LYS A 331 11.55 12.36 -23.51
N CYS A 332 12.67 12.22 -22.81
CA CYS A 332 12.73 11.87 -21.40
C CYS A 332 12.64 13.08 -20.46
N ARG A 333 12.74 14.32 -20.97
CA ARG A 333 12.68 15.53 -20.15
C ARG A 333 11.36 15.65 -19.39
N GLN A 334 10.26 15.16 -19.95
CA GLN A 334 8.96 15.16 -19.27
C GLN A 334 8.98 14.30 -17.99
N TYR A 335 9.87 13.30 -17.88
CA TYR A 335 9.96 12.42 -16.71
C TYR A 335 11.09 12.81 -15.74
N GLU A 336 11.79 13.94 -15.96
CA GLU A 336 12.99 14.32 -15.18
C GLU A 336 12.74 14.53 -13.68
N LYS A 337 11.48 14.83 -13.31
CA LYS A 337 11.06 15.03 -11.91
C LYS A 337 10.45 13.77 -11.29
N THR A 338 10.34 12.70 -12.05
CA THR A 338 9.84 11.41 -11.57
C THR A 338 10.98 10.51 -11.12
N MET A 339 10.67 9.52 -10.32
CA MET A 339 11.61 8.52 -9.83
C MET A 339 11.10 7.10 -10.09
N ARG A 340 11.99 6.11 -9.96
CA ARG A 340 11.67 4.69 -9.97
C ARG A 340 12.37 3.99 -8.81
N LEU A 341 11.73 2.97 -8.25
CA LEU A 341 12.34 2.01 -7.34
C LEU A 341 13.14 0.97 -8.14
N THR A 342 14.02 0.21 -7.48
CA THR A 342 14.72 -0.90 -8.14
C THR A 342 13.74 -1.93 -8.67
N THR A 343 12.66 -2.19 -7.93
CA THR A 343 11.56 -3.09 -8.32
C THR A 343 10.79 -2.59 -9.54
N ASP A 344 10.71 -1.27 -9.76
CA ASP A 344 10.08 -0.71 -10.96
C ASP A 344 10.99 -0.89 -12.18
N VAL A 345 12.27 -0.53 -12.03
CA VAL A 345 13.28 -0.70 -13.10
C VAL A 345 13.45 -2.17 -13.48
N ALA A 346 13.20 -3.10 -12.54
CA ALA A 346 13.22 -4.53 -12.80
C ALA A 346 12.22 -4.98 -13.89
N LEU A 347 11.13 -4.24 -14.10
CA LEU A 347 10.12 -4.58 -15.11
C LEU A 347 10.58 -4.34 -16.56
N THR A 348 11.65 -3.56 -16.78
CA THR A 348 12.21 -3.29 -18.12
C THR A 348 13.71 -3.56 -18.24
N GLN A 349 14.51 -3.15 -17.26
CA GLN A 349 15.97 -3.32 -17.26
C GLN A 349 16.41 -4.50 -16.37
N GLY A 350 15.46 -5.31 -15.87
CA GLY A 350 15.75 -6.52 -15.12
C GLY A 350 16.14 -7.74 -15.97
N GLY A 351 16.15 -7.62 -17.31
CA GLY A 351 16.46 -8.74 -18.21
C GLY A 351 15.39 -9.82 -18.27
N ASP A 352 14.24 -9.59 -17.64
CA ASP A 352 13.11 -10.50 -17.68
C ASP A 352 12.24 -10.25 -18.93
N GLU A 353 12.30 -11.15 -19.90
CA GLU A 353 11.63 -10.95 -21.18
C GLU A 353 10.10 -10.80 -21.04
N ALA A 354 9.47 -11.59 -20.17
CA ALA A 354 8.01 -11.52 -19.99
C ALA A 354 7.58 -10.16 -19.42
N TYR A 355 8.27 -9.68 -18.38
CA TYR A 355 8.00 -8.35 -17.81
C TYR A 355 8.27 -7.22 -18.80
N VAL A 356 9.33 -7.33 -19.59
CA VAL A 356 9.66 -6.34 -20.63
C VAL A 356 8.54 -6.26 -21.67
N GLN A 357 8.05 -7.40 -22.18
CA GLN A 357 7.00 -7.40 -23.18
C GLN A 357 5.67 -6.88 -22.62
N LEU A 358 5.32 -7.24 -21.37
CA LEU A 358 4.12 -6.71 -20.71
C LEU A 358 4.23 -5.21 -20.46
N SER A 359 5.37 -4.71 -20.00
CA SER A 359 5.60 -3.28 -19.78
C SER A 359 5.49 -2.47 -21.07
N LYS A 360 6.03 -2.99 -22.19
CA LYS A 360 5.87 -2.39 -23.52
C LYS A 360 4.41 -2.38 -23.96
N LYS A 361 3.71 -3.52 -23.80
CA LYS A 361 2.28 -3.62 -24.11
C LYS A 361 1.47 -2.55 -23.38
N PHE A 362 1.67 -2.40 -22.08
CA PHE A 362 0.93 -1.41 -21.28
C PHE A 362 1.35 0.04 -21.55
N ALA A 363 2.58 0.29 -22.01
CA ALA A 363 3.00 1.60 -22.49
C ALA A 363 2.30 2.01 -23.79
N GLU A 364 2.09 1.05 -24.70
CA GLU A 364 1.50 1.26 -26.03
C GLU A 364 -0.03 1.24 -26.01
N ASP A 365 -0.63 0.39 -25.16
CA ASP A 365 -2.05 0.10 -25.10
C ASP A 365 -2.58 0.25 -23.66
N ILE A 366 -3.26 1.36 -23.40
CA ILE A 366 -3.87 1.63 -22.09
C ILE A 366 -5.10 0.73 -21.84
N GLU A 367 -5.82 0.30 -22.87
CA GLU A 367 -7.00 -0.57 -22.69
C GLU A 367 -6.55 -1.96 -22.18
N ALA A 368 -5.43 -2.46 -22.68
CA ALA A 368 -4.82 -3.67 -22.16
C ALA A 368 -4.36 -3.54 -20.69
N LEU A 369 -3.83 -2.37 -20.30
CA LEU A 369 -3.51 -2.08 -18.91
C LEU A 369 -4.77 -2.01 -18.06
N ASP A 370 -5.82 -1.36 -18.57
CA ASP A 370 -7.08 -1.17 -17.87
C ASP A 370 -7.72 -2.51 -17.50
N GLU A 371 -7.82 -3.41 -18.49
CA GLU A 371 -8.37 -4.76 -18.30
C GLU A 371 -7.53 -5.57 -17.29
N ALA A 372 -6.20 -5.60 -17.49
CA ALA A 372 -5.31 -6.39 -16.65
C ALA A 372 -5.28 -5.88 -15.20
N PHE A 373 -5.21 -4.56 -15.01
CA PHE A 373 -5.17 -3.94 -13.69
C PHE A 373 -6.51 -4.10 -12.97
N ALA A 374 -7.65 -3.89 -13.65
CA ALA A 374 -8.95 -4.07 -13.04
C ALA A 374 -9.18 -5.52 -12.56
N ALA A 375 -8.82 -6.50 -13.40
CA ALA A 375 -8.92 -7.91 -13.04
C ALA A 375 -7.98 -8.27 -11.87
N ALA A 376 -6.73 -7.81 -11.90
CA ALA A 376 -5.75 -8.10 -10.87
C ALA A 376 -6.07 -7.41 -9.53
N TRP A 377 -6.56 -6.17 -9.55
CA TRP A 377 -7.04 -5.44 -8.36
C TRP A 377 -8.22 -6.15 -7.72
N PHE A 378 -9.20 -6.57 -8.52
CA PHE A 378 -10.34 -7.34 -8.03
C PHE A 378 -9.88 -8.65 -7.38
N LYS A 379 -9.00 -9.39 -8.04
CA LYS A 379 -8.42 -10.64 -7.51
C LYS A 379 -7.64 -10.43 -6.21
N LEU A 380 -6.82 -9.39 -6.14
CA LEU A 380 -6.05 -9.04 -4.94
C LEU A 380 -6.99 -8.81 -3.76
N THR A 381 -7.99 -7.96 -3.96
CA THR A 381 -8.79 -7.43 -2.87
C THR A 381 -9.88 -8.39 -2.41
N THR A 382 -10.18 -9.45 -3.18
CA THR A 382 -11.18 -10.47 -2.84
C THR A 382 -10.59 -11.76 -2.25
N ARG A 383 -9.26 -11.84 -2.10
CA ARG A 383 -8.59 -13.03 -1.56
C ARG A 383 -8.32 -12.95 -0.06
N GLY A 384 -8.40 -14.12 0.57
CA GLY A 384 -8.07 -14.31 1.98
C GLY A 384 -9.16 -13.89 2.96
N GLY A 385 -8.96 -14.29 4.21
CA GLY A 385 -9.87 -14.00 5.33
C GLY A 385 -11.22 -14.72 5.28
N ARG A 386 -12.12 -14.28 6.17
CA ARG A 386 -13.47 -14.85 6.34
C ARG A 386 -14.50 -13.88 5.79
N TRP A 387 -15.55 -14.44 5.20
CA TRP A 387 -16.64 -13.68 4.62
C TRP A 387 -17.99 -14.15 5.16
N ALA A 388 -18.93 -13.23 5.26
CA ALA A 388 -20.33 -13.46 5.59
C ALA A 388 -21.01 -14.36 4.56
N ALA A 389 -22.03 -15.10 4.98
CA ALA A 389 -22.79 -15.95 4.08
C ALA A 389 -23.58 -15.13 3.04
N ASN A 390 -24.04 -13.93 3.42
CA ASN A 390 -24.70 -12.97 2.55
C ASN A 390 -23.72 -11.96 1.89
N LYS A 391 -22.44 -12.33 1.71
CA LYS A 391 -21.48 -11.49 0.97
C LYS A 391 -22.05 -11.09 -0.40
N VAL A 392 -21.78 -9.85 -0.81
CA VAL A 392 -22.35 -9.26 -2.02
C VAL A 392 -21.28 -8.52 -2.80
N CYS A 393 -21.33 -8.60 -4.11
CA CYS A 393 -20.51 -7.80 -5.01
C CYS A 393 -21.40 -7.01 -5.98
N TYR A 394 -21.00 -5.77 -6.27
CA TYR A 394 -21.60 -4.90 -7.25
C TYR A 394 -20.62 -4.73 -8.42
N ASN A 395 -21.14 -4.76 -9.65
CA ASN A 395 -20.37 -4.74 -10.91
C ASN A 395 -19.38 -5.90 -11.08
N ALA A 396 -19.55 -6.99 -10.33
CA ALA A 396 -18.75 -8.21 -10.43
C ALA A 396 -19.51 -9.40 -9.85
N ASP A 397 -19.07 -10.61 -10.22
CA ASP A 397 -19.52 -11.83 -9.58
C ASP A 397 -18.94 -11.96 -8.17
N VAL A 398 -19.68 -12.61 -7.28
CA VAL A 398 -19.22 -12.90 -5.92
C VAL A 398 -18.04 -13.87 -5.97
N PRO A 399 -16.90 -13.57 -5.30
CA PRO A 399 -15.74 -14.44 -5.32
C PRO A 399 -16.04 -15.78 -4.61
N PRO A 400 -15.37 -16.88 -5.03
CA PRO A 400 -15.48 -18.15 -4.33
C PRO A 400 -14.88 -18.04 -2.92
N ASP A 401 -15.27 -18.95 -2.01
CA ASP A 401 -14.63 -19.01 -0.70
C ASP A 401 -13.19 -19.50 -0.82
N TYR A 402 -12.24 -18.59 -0.58
CA TYR A 402 -10.81 -18.91 -0.48
C TYR A 402 -10.43 -19.45 0.91
N SER A 403 -11.37 -20.14 1.58
CA SER A 403 -11.17 -20.68 2.93
C SER A 403 -9.90 -21.53 2.97
N ARG A 404 -9.15 -21.41 4.08
CA ARG A 404 -7.92 -22.18 4.31
C ARG A 404 -8.14 -23.63 3.88
N PRO A 405 -7.23 -24.24 3.07
CA PRO A 405 -7.24 -25.67 2.88
C PRO A 405 -7.34 -26.32 4.26
N ALA A 406 -8.25 -27.28 4.45
CA ALA A 406 -8.32 -28.01 5.71
C ALA A 406 -6.91 -28.45 6.06
N LEU A 407 -6.37 -27.97 7.20
CA LEU A 407 -5.05 -28.35 7.67
C LEU A 407 -4.97 -29.87 7.56
N ARG A 408 -4.14 -30.39 6.65
CA ARG A 408 -3.74 -31.80 6.70
C ARG A 408 -3.09 -31.92 8.07
N ARG A 409 -3.81 -32.51 9.03
CA ARG A 409 -3.23 -32.94 10.30
C ARG A 409 -2.08 -33.86 9.90
N GLN A 410 -0.85 -33.35 9.98
CA GLN A 410 0.35 -34.19 9.97
C GLN A 410 0.67 -34.55 11.41
#